data_AF-A0A954LEM0-F1
#
_entry.id   AF-A0A954LEM0-F1
#
_cell.length_a   1.000
_cell.length_b   1.000
_cell.length_c   1.000
_cell.angle_alpha   90.00
_cell.angle_beta   90.00
_cell.angle_gamma   90.00
#
_symmetry.space_group_name_H-M   'P 1'
#
loop_
_entity.id
_entity.type
_entity.pdbx_description
1 polymer ?
#
loop_
_entity_poly.entity_id
_entity_poly.type
_entity_poly.pdbx_seq_one_letter_code
_entity_poly.pdbx_strand_id
1 'polypeptide(L)'
;MRYLYSLICVILGTCLLEAQETNPKTAWLDGAKAGPVYSVQGEYSGQISTDDGDIRIGVQIVAAGTDKLKYAAYFGGLPGDGWDGNDPIRGDGHMEGDVGHVGSDASTGEIHDGRILVYNADKVRVAELTKVVRVSPTEGRKPPEGAVVLFDGTSADAFDGGRMSDDGLLMEGVTSKQKFGSYELHLEFRLAFMPFAQGQARSNSGCYLQGRYEVQILDSFGLTGESNECGGIYEISRPSVNMCYPPLQWQTYDIEYHAAKFDASGKKTDNAWMTVRHNGVVVQNHVALPGATRASPVAEGPAPGPVYLQNHGDPLRFRNIWVKPIADQD
;
A
#
# COMPACT_ATOMS: atom_id res chain seq x y z
N MET A 1 24.87 34.17 67.07
CA MET A 1 25.24 33.66 65.73
C MET A 1 25.07 32.15 65.71
N ARG A 2 23.94 31.66 65.17
CA ARG A 2 23.68 30.23 64.94
C ARG A 2 23.39 30.10 63.45
N TYR A 3 24.27 29.38 62.73
CA TYR A 3 24.08 29.04 61.33
C TYR A 3 23.08 27.89 61.22
N LEU A 4 22.04 28.08 60.41
CA LEU A 4 21.05 27.07 60.05
C LEU A 4 21.41 26.60 58.63
N TYR A 5 21.87 25.37 58.47
CA TYR A 5 21.97 24.71 57.17
C TYR A 5 20.71 23.87 56.98
N SER A 6 19.78 24.33 56.14
CA SER A 6 18.70 23.51 55.60
C SER A 6 19.19 22.84 54.31
N LEU A 7 19.31 21.52 54.37
CA LEU A 7 19.59 20.65 53.23
C LEU A 7 18.31 20.53 52.39
N ILE A 8 18.27 21.15 51.22
CA ILE A 8 17.22 20.92 50.22
C ILE A 8 17.69 19.76 49.33
N CYS A 9 17.11 18.58 49.51
CA CYS A 9 17.20 17.49 48.55
C CYS A 9 16.31 17.81 47.35
N VAL A 10 16.89 18.29 46.26
CA VAL A 10 16.23 18.30 44.94
C VAL A 10 16.42 16.92 44.34
N ILE A 11 15.35 16.12 44.33
CA ILE A 11 15.29 14.90 43.50
C ILE A 11 15.00 15.38 42.07
N LEU A 12 16.06 15.57 41.29
CA LEU A 12 15.96 15.66 39.83
C LEU A 12 15.64 14.26 39.31
N GLY A 13 14.35 13.96 39.18
CA GLY A 13 13.89 12.83 38.39
C GLY A 13 14.19 13.10 36.92
N THR A 14 15.39 12.73 36.45
CA THR A 14 15.64 12.59 35.02
C THR A 14 14.80 11.42 34.54
N CYS A 15 13.61 11.71 34.00
CA CYS A 15 12.90 10.78 33.14
C CYS A 15 13.76 10.65 31.88
N LEU A 16 14.67 9.67 31.89
CA LEU A 16 15.29 9.19 30.66
C LEU A 16 14.13 8.63 29.83
N LEU A 17 13.65 9.40 28.85
CA LEU A 17 12.98 8.80 27.71
C LEU A 17 14.03 7.88 27.09
N GLU A 18 13.91 6.58 27.34
CA GLU A 18 14.60 5.60 26.51
C GLU A 18 14.16 5.90 25.07
N ALA A 19 15.10 6.33 24.23
CA ALA A 19 14.88 6.38 22.80
C ALA A 19 14.53 4.96 22.38
N GLN A 20 13.25 4.70 22.11
CA GLN A 20 12.79 3.41 21.62
C GLN A 20 13.58 3.12 20.34
N GLU A 21 14.42 2.08 20.35
CA GLU A 21 15.19 1.71 19.17
C GLU A 21 14.22 1.48 18.00
N THR A 22 14.25 2.38 17.01
CA THR A 22 13.33 2.37 15.87
C THR A 22 13.81 1.37 14.83
N ASN A 23 13.60 0.08 15.10
CA ASN A 23 13.91 -1.00 14.17
C ASN A 23 13.03 -0.87 12.90
N PRO A 24 13.61 -0.72 11.69
CA PRO A 24 12.85 -0.66 10.44
C PRO A 24 11.95 -1.87 10.17
N LYS A 25 12.27 -3.03 10.77
CA LYS A 25 11.46 -4.26 10.66
C LYS A 25 10.30 -4.33 11.65
N THR A 26 10.13 -3.34 12.51
CA THR A 26 8.94 -3.27 13.37
C THR A 26 7.71 -3.11 12.51
N ALA A 27 6.77 -4.03 12.68
CA ALA A 27 5.57 -4.11 11.88
C ALA A 27 4.36 -4.40 12.75
N TRP A 28 3.26 -3.71 12.47
CA TRP A 28 1.97 -3.99 13.07
C TRP A 28 1.02 -4.52 12.00
N LEU A 29 0.30 -5.58 12.34
CA LEU A 29 -0.81 -6.14 11.55
C LEU A 29 -2.19 -5.77 12.12
N ASP A 30 -2.17 -4.98 13.21
CA ASP A 30 -3.33 -4.52 13.97
C ASP A 30 -3.07 -3.09 14.44
N GLY A 31 -3.91 -2.16 13.98
CA GLY A 31 -3.76 -0.73 14.21
C GLY A 31 -3.97 -0.34 15.67
N ALA A 32 -4.71 -1.15 16.45
CA ALA A 32 -4.90 -0.90 17.88
C ALA A 32 -3.58 -0.99 18.68
N LYS A 33 -2.54 -1.58 18.10
CA LYS A 33 -1.22 -1.77 18.71
C LYS A 33 -0.17 -0.76 18.20
N ALA A 34 -0.52 0.08 17.23
CA ALA A 34 0.40 0.86 16.40
C ALA A 34 0.73 2.27 16.93
N GLY A 35 0.32 2.60 18.16
CA GLY A 35 0.62 3.88 18.81
C GLY A 35 -0.13 5.09 18.22
N PRO A 36 0.11 6.30 18.76
CA PRO A 36 -0.66 7.50 18.43
C PRO A 36 -0.45 7.98 16.98
N VAL A 37 0.74 7.81 16.41
CA VAL A 37 1.03 8.21 15.03
C VAL A 37 0.16 7.49 13.99
N TYR A 38 -0.29 6.26 14.29
CA TYR A 38 -1.22 5.54 13.43
C TYR A 38 -2.62 6.17 13.42
N SER A 39 -3.04 6.79 14.52
CA SER A 39 -4.38 7.39 14.63
C SER A 39 -4.60 8.53 13.63
N VAL A 40 -3.54 9.31 13.34
CA VAL A 40 -3.58 10.40 12.38
C VAL A 40 -3.25 9.97 10.96
N GLN A 41 -2.56 8.84 10.75
CA GLN A 41 -2.30 8.31 9.41
C GLN A 41 -3.61 7.97 8.70
N GLY A 42 -3.68 8.30 7.41
CA GLY A 42 -4.79 7.91 6.54
C GLY A 42 -5.10 8.96 5.50
N GLU A 43 -6.27 8.82 4.90
CA GLU A 43 -6.77 9.74 3.88
C GLU A 43 -7.80 10.67 4.49
N TYR A 44 -7.79 11.93 4.06
CA TYR A 44 -8.71 12.97 4.48
C TYR A 44 -9.24 13.67 3.24
N SER A 45 -10.51 14.05 3.25
CA SER A 45 -11.09 14.81 2.14
C SER A 45 -12.07 15.87 2.65
N GLY A 46 -12.19 16.95 1.89
CA GLY A 46 -13.07 18.06 2.18
C GLY A 46 -12.97 19.12 1.09
N GLN A 47 -13.35 20.33 1.43
CA GLN A 47 -13.30 21.49 0.54
C GLN A 47 -12.55 22.63 1.20
N ILE A 48 -11.80 23.38 0.42
CA ILE A 48 -11.20 24.66 0.81
C ILE A 48 -11.95 25.75 0.07
N SER A 49 -12.48 26.72 0.80
CA SER A 49 -13.08 27.91 0.19
C SER A 49 -12.00 28.88 -0.24
N THR A 50 -12.05 29.29 -1.50
CA THR A 50 -11.17 30.30 -2.11
C THR A 50 -12.01 31.42 -2.69
N ASP A 51 -11.38 32.55 -3.05
CA ASP A 51 -12.07 33.65 -3.71
C ASP A 51 -12.68 33.23 -5.06
N ASP A 52 -12.11 32.21 -5.72
CA ASP A 52 -12.57 31.66 -7.00
C ASP A 52 -13.58 30.50 -6.84
N GLY A 53 -13.98 30.18 -5.59
CA GLY A 53 -14.95 29.14 -5.26
C GLY A 53 -14.38 28.02 -4.38
N ASP A 54 -15.22 27.04 -4.08
CA ASP A 54 -14.84 25.87 -3.26
C ASP A 54 -14.08 24.85 -4.10
N ILE A 55 -12.88 24.47 -3.62
CA ILE A 55 -12.02 23.48 -4.27
C ILE A 55 -12.02 22.22 -3.42
N ARG A 56 -12.38 21.07 -4.03
CA ARG A 56 -12.24 19.76 -3.38
C ARG A 56 -10.76 19.45 -3.19
N ILE A 57 -10.40 18.95 -2.01
CA ILE A 57 -9.04 18.54 -1.69
C ILE A 57 -9.04 17.15 -1.04
N GLY A 58 -8.03 16.36 -1.38
CA GLY A 58 -7.67 15.13 -0.69
C GLY A 58 -6.30 15.29 -0.03
N VAL A 59 -6.11 14.78 1.18
CA VAL A 59 -4.80 14.77 1.86
C VAL A 59 -4.50 13.37 2.35
N GLN A 60 -3.35 12.84 1.99
CA GLN A 60 -2.80 11.62 2.55
C GLN A 60 -1.78 11.99 3.63
N ILE A 61 -2.00 11.52 4.85
CA ILE A 61 -1.10 11.68 6.00
C ILE A 61 -0.41 10.36 6.25
N VAL A 62 0.92 10.33 6.24
CA VAL A 62 1.75 9.13 6.31
C VAL A 62 2.61 9.20 7.56
N ALA A 63 2.56 8.17 8.41
CA ALA A 63 3.49 8.03 9.52
C ALA A 63 4.89 7.64 8.99
N ALA A 64 5.91 8.34 9.48
CA ALA A 64 7.31 8.16 9.07
C ALA A 64 8.25 8.02 10.27
N GLY A 65 7.72 7.58 11.41
CA GLY A 65 8.43 7.44 12.67
C GLY A 65 7.47 7.32 13.85
N THR A 66 7.99 7.53 15.06
CA THR A 66 7.20 7.58 16.30
C THR A 66 6.37 8.87 16.39
N ASP A 67 6.93 9.96 15.88
CA ASP A 67 6.45 11.32 15.98
C ASP A 67 6.56 12.08 14.65
N LYS A 68 7.03 11.44 13.58
CA LYS A 68 7.22 12.07 12.26
C LYS A 68 6.07 11.73 11.34
N LEU A 69 5.61 12.73 10.61
CA LEU A 69 4.60 12.61 9.57
C LEU A 69 5.16 13.10 8.24
N LYS A 70 4.57 12.61 7.15
CA LYS A 70 4.62 13.23 5.83
C LYS A 70 3.20 13.45 5.36
N TYR A 71 3.01 14.42 4.48
CA TYR A 71 1.73 14.63 3.83
C TYR A 71 1.87 14.78 2.32
N ALA A 72 0.80 14.43 1.61
CA ALA A 72 0.58 14.75 0.21
C ALA A 72 -0.84 15.29 0.04
N ALA A 73 -0.96 16.52 -0.45
CA ALA A 73 -2.22 17.22 -0.66
C ALA A 73 -2.51 17.32 -2.17
N TYR A 74 -3.72 16.89 -2.55
CA TYR A 74 -4.16 16.67 -3.91
C TYR A 74 -5.38 17.55 -4.21
N PHE A 75 -5.27 18.42 -5.20
CA PHE A 75 -6.39 19.24 -5.66
C PHE A 75 -7.35 18.43 -6.53
N GLY A 76 -8.65 18.72 -6.44
CA GLY A 76 -9.72 17.94 -7.07
C GLY A 76 -10.18 16.72 -6.27
N GLY A 77 -9.34 16.18 -5.38
CA GLY A 77 -9.68 15.03 -4.53
C GLY A 77 -8.51 14.05 -4.36
N LEU A 78 -8.77 12.88 -3.79
CA LEU A 78 -7.74 11.84 -3.57
C LEU A 78 -7.36 11.13 -4.89
N PRO A 79 -6.20 10.44 -4.97
CA PRO A 79 -5.88 9.58 -6.10
C PRO A 79 -6.99 8.57 -6.38
N GLY A 80 -7.48 8.55 -7.63
CA GLY A 80 -8.62 7.72 -8.06
C GLY A 80 -10.00 8.21 -7.61
N ASP A 81 -10.08 9.37 -6.96
CA ASP A 81 -11.33 10.02 -6.53
C ASP A 81 -11.22 11.55 -6.69
N GLY A 82 -11.25 11.99 -7.94
CA GLY A 82 -11.37 13.40 -8.31
C GLY A 82 -10.05 14.18 -8.43
N TRP A 83 -8.90 13.63 -8.01
CA TRP A 83 -7.60 14.27 -8.22
C TRP A 83 -7.43 14.74 -9.67
N ASP A 84 -7.03 15.99 -9.85
CA ASP A 84 -6.88 16.65 -11.15
C ASP A 84 -5.67 16.17 -11.98
N GLY A 85 -4.76 15.40 -11.37
CA GLY A 85 -3.55 14.86 -12.00
C GLY A 85 -2.34 15.79 -11.92
N ASN A 86 -2.46 16.97 -11.31
CA ASN A 86 -1.32 17.87 -11.06
C ASN A 86 -0.48 17.38 -9.87
N ASP A 87 0.81 17.73 -9.86
CA ASP A 87 1.71 17.32 -8.77
C ASP A 87 1.15 17.72 -7.39
N PRO A 88 1.02 16.77 -6.45
CA PRO A 88 0.52 17.09 -5.12
C PRO A 88 1.52 17.93 -4.33
N ILE A 89 1.01 18.78 -3.44
CA ILE A 89 1.85 19.48 -2.47
C ILE A 89 2.31 18.46 -1.43
N ARG A 90 3.62 18.32 -1.26
CA ARG A 90 4.22 17.39 -0.32
C ARG A 90 5.01 18.14 0.75
N GLY A 91 5.04 17.60 1.95
CA GLY A 91 5.85 18.13 3.03
C GLY A 91 5.92 17.19 4.21
N ASP A 92 6.65 17.63 5.22
CA ASP A 92 6.82 16.92 6.48
C ASP A 92 5.86 17.46 7.54
N GLY A 93 5.71 16.71 8.62
CA GLY A 93 4.95 17.08 9.80
C GLY A 93 5.45 16.30 11.01
N HIS A 94 4.80 16.53 12.14
CA HIS A 94 5.15 15.88 13.39
C HIS A 94 3.93 15.69 14.30
N MET A 95 4.09 14.86 15.33
CA MET A 95 3.13 14.72 16.42
C MET A 95 3.53 15.62 17.58
N GLU A 96 2.55 16.28 18.19
CA GLU A 96 2.63 16.88 19.53
C GLU A 96 1.58 16.21 20.42
N GLY A 97 2.03 15.25 21.24
CA GLY A 97 1.12 14.35 21.94
C GLY A 97 0.30 13.51 20.95
N ASP A 98 -1.02 13.61 21.02
CA ASP A 98 -1.95 12.90 20.13
C ASP A 98 -2.39 13.74 18.91
N VAL A 99 -1.86 14.96 18.76
CA VAL A 99 -2.21 15.88 17.66
C VAL A 99 -1.11 15.85 16.60
N GLY A 100 -1.48 15.64 15.34
CA GLY A 100 -0.59 15.77 14.21
C GLY A 100 -0.55 17.19 13.68
N HIS A 101 0.63 17.69 13.33
CA HIS A 101 0.85 18.99 12.72
C HIS A 101 1.55 18.83 11.37
N VAL A 102 0.95 19.38 10.33
CA VAL A 102 1.47 19.36 8.95
C VAL A 102 1.37 20.73 8.29
N GLY A 103 2.07 20.92 7.18
CA GLY A 103 1.98 22.12 6.36
C GLY A 103 3.26 22.95 6.34
N SER A 104 3.12 24.23 6.05
CA SER A 104 4.19 25.21 5.92
C SER A 104 3.76 26.57 6.47
N ASP A 105 4.62 27.59 6.36
CA ASP A 105 4.30 28.96 6.78
C ASP A 105 3.08 29.54 6.05
N ALA A 106 2.75 29.03 4.85
CA ALA A 106 1.62 29.51 4.06
C ALA A 106 0.28 28.87 4.47
N SER A 107 0.31 27.63 4.95
CA SER A 107 -0.88 26.88 5.36
C SER A 107 -0.50 25.75 6.29
N THR A 108 -1.19 25.66 7.43
CA THR A 108 -0.94 24.64 8.47
C THR A 108 -2.17 23.79 8.71
N GLY A 109 -1.98 22.51 9.02
CA GLY A 109 -3.03 21.56 9.39
C GLY A 109 -2.81 20.98 10.77
N GLU A 110 -3.85 20.99 11.61
CA GLU A 110 -3.90 20.26 12.89
C GLU A 110 -4.78 19.02 12.72
N ILE A 111 -4.26 17.86 13.12
CA ILE A 111 -4.85 16.55 12.84
C ILE A 111 -5.19 15.87 14.15
N HIS A 112 -6.48 15.74 14.43
CA HIS A 112 -6.98 15.01 15.59
C HIS A 112 -8.45 14.63 15.34
N ASP A 113 -8.97 13.65 16.09
CA ASP A 113 -10.38 13.24 16.04
C ASP A 113 -10.91 12.92 14.64
N GLY A 114 -10.04 12.36 13.77
CA GLY A 114 -10.38 12.03 12.39
C GLY A 114 -10.61 13.25 11.51
N ARG A 115 -10.02 14.40 11.84
CA ARG A 115 -10.14 15.65 11.08
C ARG A 115 -8.79 16.28 10.83
N ILE A 116 -8.69 17.07 9.78
CA ILE A 116 -7.63 18.07 9.59
C ILE A 116 -8.29 19.45 9.63
N LEU A 117 -7.95 20.25 10.64
CA LEU A 117 -8.29 21.66 10.69
C LEU A 117 -7.21 22.44 9.95
N VAL A 118 -7.59 23.10 8.85
CA VAL A 118 -6.64 23.81 7.98
C VAL A 118 -6.72 25.30 8.25
N TYR A 119 -5.57 25.92 8.44
CA TYR A 119 -5.40 27.35 8.74
C TYR A 119 -4.50 28.01 7.70
N ASN A 120 -4.83 29.23 7.31
CA ASN A 120 -3.95 30.06 6.47
C ASN A 120 -2.80 30.69 7.30
N ALA A 121 -1.94 31.48 6.63
CA ALA A 121 -0.83 32.19 7.25
C ALA A 121 -1.25 33.11 8.43
N ASP A 122 -2.45 33.70 8.36
CA ASP A 122 -3.03 34.56 9.40
C ASP A 122 -3.69 33.78 10.55
N LYS A 123 -3.54 32.45 10.58
CA LYS A 123 -4.16 31.54 11.56
C LYS A 123 -5.69 31.55 11.55
N VAL A 124 -6.29 31.94 10.43
CA VAL A 124 -7.73 31.81 10.19
C VAL A 124 -8.00 30.40 9.64
N ARG A 125 -8.97 29.70 10.25
CA ARG A 125 -9.40 28.38 9.77
C ARG A 125 -10.11 28.53 8.42
N VAL A 126 -9.58 27.88 7.38
CA VAL A 126 -10.09 27.95 5.99
C VAL A 126 -10.70 26.65 5.50
N ALA A 127 -10.44 25.52 6.17
CA ALA A 127 -11.09 24.26 5.85
C ALA A 127 -11.11 23.29 7.03
N GLU A 128 -11.99 22.30 6.92
CA GLU A 128 -12.03 21.11 7.77
C GLU A 128 -12.14 19.89 6.86
N LEU A 129 -11.13 19.01 6.89
CA LEU A 129 -11.11 17.78 6.12
C LEU A 129 -11.47 16.61 7.05
N THR A 130 -12.27 15.67 6.58
CA THR A 130 -12.67 14.49 7.38
C THR A 130 -11.92 13.25 6.90
N LYS A 131 -11.52 12.39 7.83
CA LYS A 131 -10.87 11.11 7.53
C LYS A 131 -11.82 10.22 6.71
N VAL A 132 -11.30 9.65 5.64
CA VAL A 132 -12.02 8.74 4.75
C VAL A 132 -11.37 7.36 4.85
N VAL A 133 -12.21 6.33 4.97
CA VAL A 133 -11.80 4.93 4.83
C VAL A 133 -12.44 4.41 3.55
N ARG A 134 -11.62 4.16 2.53
CA ARG A 134 -12.08 3.65 1.24
C ARG A 134 -12.04 2.13 1.27
N VAL A 135 -13.05 1.52 0.65
CA VAL A 135 -13.16 0.07 0.49
C VAL A 135 -13.15 -0.20 -1.00
N SER A 136 -12.35 -1.17 -1.44
CA SER A 136 -12.31 -1.52 -2.85
C SER A 136 -13.68 -2.02 -3.32
N PRO A 137 -14.19 -1.58 -4.48
CA PRO A 137 -15.44 -2.10 -5.03
C PRO A 137 -15.37 -3.59 -5.41
N THR A 138 -14.16 -4.17 -5.47
CA THR A 138 -13.97 -5.61 -5.69
C THR A 138 -13.56 -6.38 -4.44
N GLU A 139 -13.56 -5.75 -3.26
CA GLU A 139 -13.33 -6.46 -1.99
C GLU A 139 -14.46 -7.48 -1.75
N GLY A 140 -14.08 -8.72 -1.39
CA GLY A 140 -14.99 -9.84 -1.21
C GLY A 140 -15.61 -10.37 -2.50
N ARG A 141 -15.05 -10.02 -3.68
CA ARG A 141 -15.57 -10.47 -4.97
C ARG A 141 -15.55 -11.99 -5.03
N LYS A 142 -16.75 -12.57 -5.19
CA LYS A 142 -16.91 -14.03 -5.30
C LYS A 142 -16.22 -14.55 -6.57
N PRO A 143 -15.60 -15.74 -6.51
CA PRO A 143 -15.09 -16.42 -7.69
C PRO A 143 -16.22 -16.60 -8.72
N PRO A 144 -16.02 -16.23 -9.99
CA PRO A 144 -16.99 -16.52 -11.04
C PRO A 144 -17.03 -18.02 -11.36
N GLU A 145 -18.05 -18.44 -12.13
CA GLU A 145 -18.10 -19.81 -12.64
C GLU A 145 -16.84 -20.16 -13.46
N GLY A 146 -16.32 -21.36 -13.23
CA GLY A 146 -15.08 -21.84 -13.86
C GLY A 146 -13.79 -21.32 -13.20
N ALA A 147 -13.87 -20.48 -12.17
CA ALA A 147 -12.69 -20.08 -11.41
C ALA A 147 -12.18 -21.21 -10.49
N VAL A 148 -10.87 -21.33 -10.42
CA VAL A 148 -10.14 -22.13 -9.44
C VAL A 148 -9.89 -21.26 -8.21
N VAL A 149 -10.43 -21.66 -7.07
CA VAL A 149 -10.17 -21.00 -5.79
C VAL A 149 -8.82 -21.50 -5.26
N LEU A 150 -7.88 -20.58 -5.09
CA LEU A 150 -6.58 -20.87 -4.49
C LEU A 150 -6.61 -20.67 -2.98
N PHE A 151 -7.34 -19.67 -2.47
CA PHE A 151 -7.49 -19.44 -1.04
C PHE A 151 -8.77 -18.67 -0.71
N ASP A 152 -9.60 -19.23 0.16
CA ASP A 152 -10.86 -18.66 0.66
C ASP A 152 -10.89 -18.51 2.20
N GLY A 153 -9.77 -18.82 2.86
CA GLY A 153 -9.64 -18.82 4.32
C GLY A 153 -9.80 -20.19 4.98
N THR A 154 -10.09 -21.27 4.24
CA THR A 154 -10.24 -22.60 4.86
C THR A 154 -8.94 -23.38 4.95
N SER A 155 -8.08 -23.30 3.94
CA SER A 155 -6.79 -24.01 3.90
C SER A 155 -5.81 -23.35 2.93
N ALA A 156 -4.51 -23.47 3.21
CA ALA A 156 -3.42 -23.07 2.33
C ALA A 156 -2.90 -24.21 1.41
N ASP A 157 -3.59 -25.36 1.35
CA ASP A 157 -3.14 -26.57 0.64
C ASP A 157 -2.93 -26.39 -0.87
N ALA A 158 -3.55 -25.38 -1.48
CA ALA A 158 -3.33 -25.06 -2.89
C ALA A 158 -1.91 -24.52 -3.18
N PHE A 159 -1.14 -24.22 -2.13
CA PHE A 159 0.19 -23.61 -2.23
C PHE A 159 1.29 -24.50 -1.66
N ASP A 160 2.44 -24.49 -2.31
CA ASP A 160 3.72 -24.85 -1.70
C ASP A 160 4.17 -23.69 -0.78
N GLY A 161 4.63 -24.03 0.43
CA GLY A 161 4.95 -23.03 1.46
C GLY A 161 3.74 -22.45 2.19
N GLY A 162 2.53 -22.99 1.95
CA GLY A 162 1.28 -22.51 2.53
C GLY A 162 1.30 -22.45 4.06
N ARG A 163 1.08 -21.25 4.60
CA ARG A 163 0.96 -20.98 6.04
C ARG A 163 -0.21 -20.03 6.27
N MET A 164 -0.93 -20.23 7.37
CA MET A 164 -2.03 -19.36 7.78
C MET A 164 -1.69 -18.71 9.13
N SER A 165 -2.08 -17.46 9.32
CA SER A 165 -2.10 -16.85 10.65
C SER A 165 -3.30 -17.29 11.47
N ASP A 166 -3.26 -17.03 12.77
CA ASP A 166 -4.29 -17.43 13.73
C ASP A 166 -5.70 -16.89 13.38
N ASP A 167 -5.77 -15.78 12.64
CA ASP A 167 -7.00 -15.16 12.13
C ASP A 167 -7.46 -15.73 10.77
N GLY A 168 -6.86 -16.82 10.30
CA GLY A 168 -7.29 -17.54 9.10
C GLY A 168 -6.84 -16.91 7.77
N LEU A 169 -5.84 -16.02 7.80
CA LEU A 169 -5.32 -15.34 6.61
C LEU A 169 -4.06 -16.01 6.07
N LEU A 170 -3.87 -15.99 4.75
CA LEU A 170 -2.68 -16.57 4.11
C LEU A 170 -1.47 -15.66 4.32
N MET A 171 -0.33 -16.26 4.67
CA MET A 171 0.95 -15.56 4.82
C MET A 171 1.72 -15.50 3.49
N GLU A 172 2.70 -14.60 3.44
CA GLU A 172 3.63 -14.43 2.31
C GLU A 172 4.54 -15.65 2.03
N GLY A 173 5.14 -15.68 0.84
CA GLY A 173 6.12 -16.70 0.45
C GLY A 173 5.50 -18.01 -0.02
N VAL A 174 4.49 -17.93 -0.88
CA VAL A 174 3.70 -19.08 -1.33
C VAL A 174 3.66 -19.17 -2.84
N THR A 175 3.67 -20.40 -3.37
CA THR A 175 3.60 -20.68 -4.81
C THR A 175 2.45 -21.63 -5.08
N SER A 176 1.54 -21.30 -6.00
CA SER A 176 0.43 -22.19 -6.32
C SER A 176 0.93 -23.50 -6.92
N LYS A 177 0.38 -24.63 -6.46
CA LYS A 177 0.72 -25.96 -7.01
C LYS A 177 0.20 -26.11 -8.43
N GLN A 178 -1.00 -25.58 -8.69
CA GLN A 178 -1.55 -25.52 -10.03
C GLN A 178 -0.85 -24.44 -10.86
N LYS A 179 -0.66 -24.72 -12.14
CA LYS A 179 -0.04 -23.83 -13.13
C LYS A 179 -1.08 -23.40 -14.15
N PHE A 180 -0.94 -22.18 -14.67
CA PHE A 180 -1.92 -21.50 -15.51
C PHE A 180 -1.27 -20.91 -16.77
N GLY A 181 -2.00 -20.95 -17.88
CA GLY A 181 -1.68 -20.25 -19.13
C GLY A 181 -2.05 -18.77 -19.01
N SER A 182 -2.94 -18.30 -19.89
CA SER A 182 -3.64 -17.02 -19.74
C SER A 182 -4.79 -17.14 -18.72
N TYR A 183 -5.03 -16.09 -17.93
CA TYR A 183 -6.08 -16.08 -16.92
C TYR A 183 -6.47 -14.69 -16.44
N GLU A 184 -7.65 -14.61 -15.82
CA GLU A 184 -8.01 -13.54 -14.88
C GLU A 184 -7.64 -13.98 -13.44
N LEU A 185 -7.02 -13.11 -12.67
CA LEU A 185 -6.70 -13.30 -11.25
C LEU A 185 -7.43 -12.26 -10.42
N HIS A 186 -7.98 -12.71 -9.29
CA HIS A 186 -8.35 -11.83 -8.18
C HIS A 186 -7.52 -12.20 -6.95
N LEU A 187 -7.06 -11.17 -6.25
CA LEU A 187 -6.24 -11.28 -5.05
C LEU A 187 -6.57 -10.12 -4.11
N GLU A 188 -6.83 -10.43 -2.84
CA GLU A 188 -6.88 -9.42 -1.78
C GLU A 188 -5.63 -9.49 -0.91
N PHE A 189 -5.06 -8.32 -0.60
CA PHE A 189 -3.90 -8.21 0.27
C PHE A 189 -4.04 -7.06 1.26
N ARG A 190 -3.41 -7.20 2.42
CA ARG A 190 -3.37 -6.19 3.49
C ARG A 190 -1.94 -6.01 3.95
N LEU A 191 -1.42 -4.82 3.70
CA LEU A 191 -0.06 -4.41 4.02
C LEU A 191 0.09 -4.18 5.53
N ALA A 192 1.27 -4.48 6.08
CA ALA A 192 1.56 -4.14 7.47
C ALA A 192 1.87 -2.65 7.63
N PHE A 193 1.55 -2.12 8.80
CA PHE A 193 1.98 -0.79 9.18
C PHE A 193 3.45 -0.83 9.64
N MET A 194 4.34 -0.18 8.88
CA MET A 194 5.80 -0.16 9.13
C MET A 194 6.35 1.28 9.07
N PRO A 195 6.03 2.15 10.04
CA PRO A 195 6.36 3.59 10.01
C PRO A 195 7.86 3.90 10.04
N PHE A 196 8.70 2.94 10.46
CA PHE A 196 10.16 3.09 10.49
C PHE A 196 10.84 2.59 9.22
N ALA A 197 10.11 1.95 8.31
CA ALA A 197 10.62 1.50 7.04
C ALA A 197 10.37 2.53 5.92
N GLN A 198 11.21 2.51 4.89
CA GLN A 198 11.09 3.36 3.72
C GLN A 198 11.40 2.56 2.45
N GLY A 199 10.88 3.04 1.32
CA GLY A 199 11.11 2.43 0.01
C GLY A 199 10.79 0.94 0.00
N GLN A 200 11.67 0.15 -0.62
CA GLN A 200 11.51 -1.30 -0.79
C GLN A 200 11.53 -2.13 0.51
N ALA A 201 11.73 -1.52 1.68
CA ALA A 201 11.69 -2.21 2.97
C ALA A 201 10.33 -2.08 3.68
N ARG A 202 9.35 -1.42 3.07
CA ARG A 202 8.07 -1.06 3.70
C ARG A 202 6.96 -1.99 3.20
N SER A 203 6.73 -3.08 3.93
CA SER A 203 5.70 -4.09 3.64
C SER A 203 5.77 -4.65 2.21
N ASN A 204 6.95 -5.10 1.79
CA ASN A 204 7.23 -5.55 0.43
C ASN A 204 6.88 -7.03 0.17
N SER A 205 6.25 -7.30 -0.96
CA SER A 205 5.99 -8.59 -1.58
C SER A 205 5.80 -8.37 -3.09
N GLY A 206 5.51 -9.42 -3.86
CA GLY A 206 5.11 -9.28 -5.27
C GLY A 206 4.09 -10.34 -5.64
N CYS A 207 3.22 -10.01 -6.58
CA CYS A 207 2.33 -10.95 -7.24
C CYS A 207 2.90 -11.30 -8.61
N TYR A 208 3.49 -12.48 -8.73
CA TYR A 208 4.14 -12.94 -9.96
C TYR A 208 3.18 -13.82 -10.77
N LEU A 209 2.87 -13.36 -11.98
CA LEU A 209 2.07 -14.10 -12.93
C LEU A 209 2.94 -15.09 -13.69
N GLN A 210 2.49 -16.35 -13.73
CA GLN A 210 3.29 -17.51 -14.16
C GLN A 210 4.61 -17.69 -13.39
N GLY A 211 4.74 -17.08 -12.21
CA GLY A 211 5.99 -17.00 -11.47
C GLY A 211 7.07 -16.23 -12.23
N ARG A 212 6.69 -15.34 -13.16
CA ARG A 212 7.58 -14.66 -14.13
C ARG A 212 7.48 -13.15 -14.10
N TYR A 213 6.26 -12.61 -14.07
CA TYR A 213 6.02 -11.18 -14.26
C TYR A 213 5.36 -10.60 -13.02
N GLU A 214 6.07 -9.73 -12.33
CA GLU A 214 5.66 -9.14 -11.06
C GLU A 214 4.76 -7.91 -11.24
N VAL A 215 3.56 -7.99 -10.69
CA VAL A 215 2.83 -6.82 -10.22
C VAL A 215 3.24 -6.59 -8.77
N GLN A 216 3.88 -5.46 -8.53
CA GLN A 216 4.50 -5.16 -7.25
C GLN A 216 3.47 -5.00 -6.11
N ILE A 217 3.81 -5.47 -4.91
CA ILE A 217 3.05 -5.25 -3.68
C ILE A 217 3.94 -4.53 -2.66
N LEU A 218 3.63 -3.28 -2.36
CA LEU A 218 4.43 -2.47 -1.44
C LEU A 218 3.53 -1.49 -0.69
N ASP A 219 3.89 -1.11 0.54
CA ASP A 219 3.30 0.08 1.15
C ASP A 219 3.87 1.34 0.52
N SER A 220 3.28 1.68 -0.63
CA SER A 220 3.50 2.91 -1.38
C SER A 220 2.47 4.00 -1.04
N PHE A 221 1.74 3.89 0.08
CA PHE A 221 0.78 4.92 0.49
C PHE A 221 1.49 6.26 0.68
N GLY A 222 1.00 7.29 -0.02
CA GLY A 222 1.61 8.63 -0.07
C GLY A 222 2.87 8.74 -0.93
N LEU A 223 3.27 7.72 -1.69
CA LEU A 223 4.40 7.79 -2.63
C LEU A 223 3.94 8.21 -4.05
N THR A 224 4.86 8.23 -5.02
CA THR A 224 4.60 8.75 -6.38
C THR A 224 4.00 7.72 -7.33
N GLY A 225 4.08 6.42 -7.03
CA GLY A 225 3.65 5.36 -7.93
C GLY A 225 4.73 5.03 -8.96
N GLU A 226 5.91 4.62 -8.52
CA GLU A 226 6.98 4.13 -9.41
C GLU A 226 6.74 2.69 -9.90
N SER A 227 7.53 2.23 -10.88
CA SER A 227 7.38 0.89 -11.45
C SER A 227 7.71 -0.22 -10.45
N ASN A 228 8.48 0.08 -9.42
CA ASN A 228 8.78 -0.79 -8.29
C ASN A 228 7.94 -0.47 -7.04
N GLU A 229 6.83 0.27 -7.18
CA GLU A 229 5.84 0.52 -6.12
C GLU A 229 4.51 -0.18 -6.42
N CYS A 230 3.57 -0.16 -5.47
CA CYS A 230 2.34 -0.97 -5.54
C CYS A 230 1.54 -0.71 -6.83
N GLY A 231 1.28 -1.75 -7.60
CA GLY A 231 0.56 -1.70 -8.87
C GLY A 231 1.46 -1.43 -10.08
N GLY A 232 2.74 -1.13 -9.85
CA GLY A 232 3.78 -1.13 -10.86
C GLY A 232 4.06 -2.53 -11.38
N ILE A 233 4.40 -2.61 -12.66
CA ILE A 233 4.99 -3.82 -13.22
C ILE A 233 6.50 -3.64 -13.08
N TYR A 234 7.11 -4.46 -12.22
CA TYR A 234 8.43 -4.20 -11.67
C TYR A 234 9.49 -3.95 -12.76
N GLU A 235 10.11 -2.76 -12.73
CA GLU A 235 11.10 -2.27 -13.72
C GLU A 235 10.61 -2.19 -15.19
N ILE A 236 9.31 -2.38 -15.45
CA ILE A 236 8.69 -2.32 -16.78
C ILE A 236 7.79 -1.08 -16.92
N SER A 237 6.83 -0.89 -16.02
CA SER A 237 5.81 0.17 -16.16
C SER A 237 5.36 0.73 -14.82
N ARG A 238 5.35 2.07 -14.71
CA ARG A 238 4.75 2.79 -13.57
C ARG A 238 3.22 2.66 -13.63
N PRO A 239 2.52 2.49 -12.51
CA PRO A 239 1.07 2.61 -12.50
C PRO A 239 0.64 4.02 -12.94
N SER A 240 -0.46 4.14 -13.68
CA SER A 240 -0.98 5.46 -14.11
C SER A 240 -1.41 6.34 -12.94
N VAL A 241 -1.79 5.72 -11.82
CA VAL A 241 -2.15 6.38 -10.57
C VAL A 241 -1.78 5.45 -9.40
N ASN A 242 -1.18 6.01 -8.34
CA ASN A 242 -0.91 5.28 -7.12
C ASN A 242 -2.21 5.07 -6.34
N MET A 243 -2.79 3.88 -6.45
CA MET A 243 -4.05 3.48 -5.82
C MET A 243 -3.88 2.73 -4.50
N CYS A 244 -2.68 2.74 -3.93
CA CYS A 244 -2.41 2.09 -2.65
C CYS A 244 -3.16 2.83 -1.52
N TYR A 245 -4.16 2.18 -0.92
CA TYR A 245 -4.76 2.64 0.33
C TYR A 245 -3.78 2.55 1.51
N PRO A 246 -4.04 3.25 2.64
CA PRO A 246 -3.20 3.15 3.84
C PRO A 246 -3.00 1.70 4.30
N PRO A 247 -1.84 1.36 4.90
CA PRO A 247 -1.61 0.03 5.44
C PRO A 247 -2.67 -0.34 6.48
N LEU A 248 -2.87 -1.65 6.65
CA LEU A 248 -3.97 -2.26 7.42
C LEU A 248 -5.38 -2.14 6.80
N GLN A 249 -5.51 -1.54 5.61
CA GLN A 249 -6.71 -1.66 4.78
C GLN A 249 -6.53 -2.77 3.74
N TRP A 250 -7.63 -3.42 3.37
CA TRP A 250 -7.63 -4.41 2.29
C TRP A 250 -7.54 -3.70 0.95
N GLN A 251 -6.69 -4.26 0.10
CA GLN A 251 -6.44 -3.85 -1.27
C GLN A 251 -6.87 -5.00 -2.18
N THR A 252 -7.32 -4.69 -3.39
CA THR A 252 -7.60 -5.72 -4.41
C THR A 252 -6.72 -5.52 -5.63
N TYR A 253 -6.25 -6.65 -6.17
CA TYR A 253 -5.85 -6.77 -7.56
C TYR A 253 -6.85 -7.61 -8.33
N ASP A 254 -7.31 -7.06 -9.44
CA ASP A 254 -7.99 -7.79 -10.51
C ASP A 254 -7.10 -7.67 -11.77
N ILE A 255 -6.51 -8.78 -12.19
CA ILE A 255 -5.49 -8.81 -13.25
C ILE A 255 -5.96 -9.69 -14.39
N GLU A 256 -6.02 -9.14 -15.60
CA GLU A 256 -6.13 -9.92 -16.82
C GLU A 256 -4.71 -10.13 -17.37
N TYR A 257 -4.34 -11.39 -17.61
CA TYR A 257 -3.02 -11.77 -18.07
C TYR A 257 -3.09 -12.73 -19.23
N HIS A 258 -2.30 -12.42 -20.27
CA HIS A 258 -2.12 -13.27 -21.43
C HIS A 258 -0.66 -13.71 -21.53
N ALA A 259 -0.46 -15.01 -21.68
CA ALA A 259 0.86 -15.61 -21.72
C ALA A 259 1.62 -15.24 -23.00
N ALA A 260 2.95 -15.23 -22.93
CA ALA A 260 3.81 -15.02 -24.09
C ALA A 260 3.65 -16.17 -25.09
N LYS A 261 3.75 -15.87 -26.38
CA LYS A 261 3.67 -16.87 -27.46
C LYS A 261 5.08 -17.34 -27.86
N PHE A 262 5.19 -18.61 -28.18
CA PHE A 262 6.43 -19.25 -28.63
C PHE A 262 6.17 -20.12 -29.85
N ASP A 263 7.15 -20.20 -30.74
CA ASP A 263 7.12 -21.16 -31.84
C ASP A 263 7.53 -22.58 -31.38
N ALA A 264 7.41 -23.54 -32.30
CA ALA A 264 7.76 -24.94 -32.04
C ALA A 264 9.24 -25.17 -31.68
N SER A 265 10.12 -24.21 -31.97
CA SER A 265 11.53 -24.25 -31.58
C SER A 265 11.78 -23.69 -30.17
N GLY A 266 10.75 -23.13 -29.54
CA GLY A 266 10.84 -22.49 -28.23
C GLY A 266 11.29 -21.03 -28.29
N LYS A 267 11.31 -20.42 -29.47
CA LYS A 267 11.63 -18.99 -29.63
C LYS A 267 10.37 -18.16 -29.36
N LYS A 268 10.49 -17.13 -28.51
CA LYS A 268 9.40 -16.19 -28.25
C LYS A 268 9.01 -15.44 -29.54
N THR A 269 7.73 -15.49 -29.88
CA THR A 269 7.14 -14.84 -31.05
C THR A 269 6.30 -13.62 -30.68
N ASP A 270 5.75 -13.59 -29.45
CA ASP A 270 5.02 -12.44 -28.93
C ASP A 270 5.20 -12.32 -27.40
N ASN A 271 5.13 -11.09 -26.89
CA ASN A 271 5.25 -10.83 -25.47
C ASN A 271 3.98 -11.25 -24.72
N ALA A 272 4.15 -11.63 -23.45
CA ALA A 272 3.01 -11.64 -22.54
C ALA A 272 2.51 -10.20 -22.36
N TRP A 273 1.26 -10.02 -21.94
CA TRP A 273 0.74 -8.71 -21.58
C TRP A 273 -0.25 -8.81 -20.43
N MET A 274 -0.48 -7.69 -19.74
CA MET A 274 -1.49 -7.62 -18.69
C MET A 274 -2.20 -6.28 -18.57
N THR A 275 -3.41 -6.34 -18.03
CA THR A 275 -4.18 -5.20 -17.51
C THR A 275 -4.35 -5.40 -16.02
N VAL A 276 -3.99 -4.40 -15.21
CA VAL A 276 -4.06 -4.45 -13.75
C VAL A 276 -5.06 -3.41 -13.27
N ARG A 277 -6.04 -3.85 -12.50
CA ARG A 277 -6.87 -2.98 -11.67
C ARG A 277 -6.43 -3.07 -10.22
N HIS A 278 -6.13 -1.93 -9.62
CA HIS A 278 -5.84 -1.80 -8.19
C HIS A 278 -7.01 -1.06 -7.55
N ASN A 279 -7.71 -1.72 -6.63
CA ASN A 279 -8.91 -1.17 -5.98
C ASN A 279 -9.99 -0.71 -6.99
N GLY A 280 -10.22 -1.52 -8.02
CA GLY A 280 -11.19 -1.25 -9.09
C GLY A 280 -10.73 -0.25 -10.17
N VAL A 281 -9.65 0.49 -9.95
CA VAL A 281 -9.12 1.47 -10.91
C VAL A 281 -8.07 0.82 -11.80
N VAL A 282 -8.16 1.00 -13.12
CA VAL A 282 -7.14 0.52 -14.07
C VAL A 282 -5.86 1.33 -13.87
N VAL A 283 -4.81 0.67 -13.39
CA VAL A 283 -3.48 1.28 -13.18
C VAL A 283 -2.45 0.83 -14.21
N GLN A 284 -2.68 -0.30 -14.87
CA GLN A 284 -1.94 -0.77 -16.04
C GLN A 284 -2.95 -1.18 -17.10
N ASN A 285 -2.79 -0.72 -18.33
CA ASN A 285 -3.72 -1.00 -19.42
C ASN A 285 -3.00 -1.66 -20.59
N HIS A 286 -3.20 -2.96 -20.78
CA HIS A 286 -2.64 -3.75 -21.87
C HIS A 286 -1.11 -3.56 -22.06
N VAL A 287 -0.37 -3.69 -20.96
CA VAL A 287 1.09 -3.46 -20.95
C VAL A 287 1.82 -4.71 -21.39
N ALA A 288 2.67 -4.58 -22.41
CA ALA A 288 3.53 -5.65 -22.90
C ALA A 288 4.69 -5.95 -21.92
N LEU A 289 5.02 -7.23 -21.79
CA LEU A 289 5.99 -7.76 -20.85
C LEU A 289 7.19 -8.34 -21.63
N PRO A 290 8.27 -7.56 -21.82
CA PRO A 290 9.36 -7.95 -22.71
C PRO A 290 10.20 -9.13 -22.19
N GLY A 291 10.08 -9.48 -20.92
CA GLY A 291 10.76 -10.62 -20.30
C GLY A 291 10.34 -10.76 -18.83
N ALA A 292 10.78 -11.86 -18.20
CA ALA A 292 10.55 -12.07 -16.77
C ALA A 292 11.15 -10.92 -15.93
N THR A 293 10.44 -10.51 -14.90
CA THR A 293 10.91 -9.48 -13.95
C THR A 293 11.96 -10.07 -13.02
N ARG A 294 12.65 -9.18 -12.28
CA ARG A 294 13.66 -9.57 -11.28
C ARG A 294 13.05 -10.54 -10.25
N ALA A 295 13.89 -11.42 -9.69
CA ALA A 295 13.52 -12.40 -8.66
C ALA A 295 12.42 -13.40 -9.07
N SER A 296 12.10 -13.49 -10.36
CA SER A 296 11.26 -14.54 -10.92
C SER A 296 11.77 -15.95 -10.55
N PRO A 297 10.94 -16.80 -9.89
CA PRO A 297 11.30 -18.19 -9.63
C PRO A 297 11.20 -19.11 -10.84
N VAL A 298 10.62 -18.65 -11.96
CA VAL A 298 10.38 -19.47 -13.15
C VAL A 298 10.97 -18.78 -14.40
N ALA A 299 11.78 -19.51 -15.16
CA ALA A 299 12.27 -19.00 -16.44
C ALA A 299 11.11 -18.76 -17.43
N GLU A 300 11.26 -17.74 -18.29
CA GLU A 300 10.31 -17.48 -19.38
C GLU A 300 10.30 -18.68 -20.36
N GLY A 301 9.11 -19.08 -20.83
CA GLY A 301 8.95 -20.22 -21.73
C GLY A 301 7.49 -20.58 -22.03
N PRO A 302 7.23 -21.54 -22.94
CA PRO A 302 5.89 -21.85 -23.44
C PRO A 302 4.98 -22.54 -22.42
N ALA A 303 5.55 -23.14 -21.37
CA ALA A 303 4.76 -23.88 -20.39
C ALA A 303 3.99 -22.92 -19.45
N PRO A 304 2.76 -23.30 -19.03
CA PRO A 304 2.05 -22.69 -17.92
C PRO A 304 2.90 -22.53 -16.67
N GLY A 305 2.63 -21.49 -15.87
CA GLY A 305 3.37 -21.19 -14.64
C GLY A 305 2.44 -20.96 -13.44
N PRO A 306 2.98 -20.96 -12.21
CA PRO A 306 2.20 -20.76 -10.99
C PRO A 306 1.82 -19.28 -10.79
N VAL A 307 0.93 -19.01 -9.84
CA VAL A 307 0.87 -17.71 -9.16
C VAL A 307 1.87 -17.78 -8.00
N TYR A 308 2.79 -16.84 -7.93
CA TYR A 308 3.78 -16.75 -6.85
C TYR A 308 3.62 -15.44 -6.07
N LEU A 309 3.48 -15.56 -4.75
CA LEU A 309 3.41 -14.44 -3.82
C LEU A 309 4.71 -14.37 -3.03
N GLN A 310 5.52 -13.36 -3.33
CA GLN A 310 6.88 -13.25 -2.84
C GLN A 310 6.96 -13.13 -1.31
N ASN A 311 8.04 -13.66 -0.73
CA ASN A 311 8.47 -13.29 0.62
C ASN A 311 9.71 -12.38 0.53
N HIS A 312 9.55 -11.10 0.85
CA HIS A 312 10.64 -10.13 0.93
C HIS A 312 11.09 -9.85 2.38
N GLY A 313 10.68 -10.71 3.32
CA GLY A 313 11.00 -10.58 4.75
C GLY A 313 10.21 -9.47 5.47
N ASP A 314 9.07 -9.05 4.91
CA ASP A 314 8.11 -8.15 5.55
C ASP A 314 6.76 -8.87 5.73
N PRO A 315 6.09 -8.72 6.89
CA PRO A 315 4.81 -9.37 7.11
C PRO A 315 3.69 -8.64 6.37
N LEU A 316 2.78 -9.39 5.77
CA LEU A 316 1.49 -8.91 5.24
C LEU A 316 0.54 -10.10 5.10
N ARG A 317 -0.72 -9.85 4.72
CA ARG A 317 -1.72 -10.92 4.64
C ARG A 317 -2.45 -10.93 3.32
N PHE A 318 -2.80 -12.12 2.88
CA PHE A 318 -3.64 -12.34 1.71
C PHE A 318 -4.94 -13.04 2.09
N ARG A 319 -5.98 -12.78 1.29
CA ARG A 319 -7.23 -13.55 1.30
C ARG A 319 -7.87 -13.54 -0.09
N ASN A 320 -8.96 -14.29 -0.24
CA ASN A 320 -9.82 -14.30 -1.42
C ASN A 320 -9.01 -14.33 -2.74
N ILE A 321 -8.36 -15.47 -2.99
CA ILE A 321 -7.50 -15.66 -4.15
C ILE A 321 -8.15 -16.67 -5.07
N TRP A 322 -8.43 -16.27 -6.30
CA TRP A 322 -8.97 -17.16 -7.32
C TRP A 322 -8.45 -16.80 -8.70
N VAL A 323 -8.34 -17.83 -9.54
CA VAL A 323 -7.85 -17.72 -10.92
C VAL A 323 -8.90 -18.30 -11.85
N LYS A 324 -9.28 -17.55 -12.88
CA LYS A 324 -10.17 -18.03 -13.95
C LYS A 324 -9.36 -18.16 -15.24
N PRO A 325 -9.09 -19.40 -15.71
CA PRO A 325 -8.46 -19.60 -17.01
C PRO A 325 -9.27 -18.91 -18.11
N ILE A 326 -8.58 -18.26 -19.05
CA ILE A 326 -9.18 -17.66 -20.24
C ILE A 326 -8.54 -18.28 -21.49
N ALA A 327 -9.23 -18.20 -22.62
CA ALA A 327 -8.67 -18.65 -23.89
C ALA A 327 -7.48 -17.75 -24.26
N ASP A 328 -6.41 -18.38 -24.74
CA ASP A 328 -5.32 -17.64 -25.38
C ASP A 328 -5.88 -16.94 -26.63
N GLN A 329 -5.56 -15.66 -26.82
CA GLN A 329 -5.93 -14.97 -28.06
C GLN A 329 -5.02 -15.46 -29.19
N ASP A 330 -5.60 -15.95 -30.28
CA ASP A 330 -4.88 -16.42 -31.48
C ASP A 330 -3.99 -15.34 -32.10
#